data_AF-A0A1I2AR33-F1
#
_entry.id   AF-A0A1I2AR33-F1
#
_cell.length_a   1.000
_cell.length_b   1.000
_cell.length_c   1.000
_cell.angle_alpha   90.00
_cell.angle_beta   90.00
_cell.angle_gamma   90.00
#
_symmetry.space_group_name_H-M   'P 1'
#
loop_
_entity.id
_entity.type
_entity.pdbx_description
1 polymer ?
#
loop_
_entity_poly.entity_id
_entity_poly.type
_entity_poly.pdbx_seq_one_letter_code
_entity_poly.pdbx_strand_id
1 'polypeptide(L)'
;MKKFLLGSVLFLLVMGCSYLIYREYSFSPLKKGDFQKIFVEQNISFNNSCSKDFLGISSGSELFEIYLYNVKGGIISKEFPKITEWEHKEITDKVVVGKWKNCPIDSQTMVLYKFALKANDFDKVKCFNSFNKEVLNPTNYYCFVHFNDLEQYFLLYCTDCQELYYIRRKGF
;
A
#
# COMPACT_ATOMS: atom_id res chain seq x y z
N MET A 1 -33.46 28.00 22.69
CA MET A 1 -32.42 27.14 23.33
C MET A 1 -32.53 25.66 22.97
N LYS A 2 -33.65 24.95 23.24
CA LYS A 2 -33.77 23.51 22.94
C LYS A 2 -33.47 23.09 21.48
N LYS A 3 -33.95 23.86 20.49
CA LYS A 3 -33.68 23.59 19.06
C LYS A 3 -32.21 23.79 18.66
N PHE A 4 -31.51 24.72 19.31
CA PHE A 4 -30.08 25.01 19.06
C PHE A 4 -29.19 23.93 19.69
N LEU A 5 -29.54 23.46 20.89
CA LEU A 5 -28.92 22.30 21.54
C LEU A 5 -29.09 21.02 20.71
N LEU A 6 -30.30 20.76 20.18
CA LEU A 6 -30.55 19.60 19.32
C LEU A 6 -29.73 19.65 18.02
N GLY A 7 -29.63 20.83 17.39
CA GLY A 7 -28.80 21.02 16.19
C GLY A 7 -27.31 20.81 16.44
N SER A 8 -26.79 21.30 17.57
CA SER A 8 -25.39 21.10 17.97
C SER A 8 -25.05 19.62 18.22
N VAL A 9 -25.94 18.89 18.91
CA VAL A 9 -25.78 17.45 19.14
C VAL A 9 -25.81 16.67 17.82
N LEU A 10 -26.72 17.01 16.90
CA LEU A 10 -26.78 16.36 15.59
C LEU A 10 -25.52 16.62 14.75
N PHE A 11 -25.00 17.84 14.78
CA PHE A 11 -23.75 18.20 14.10
C PHE A 11 -22.54 17.42 14.65
N LEU A 12 -22.43 17.31 15.97
CA LEU A 12 -21.37 16.51 16.60
C LEU A 12 -21.49 15.02 16.27
N LEU A 13 -22.71 14.49 16.18
CA LEU A 13 -22.96 13.11 15.73
C LEU A 13 -22.52 12.90 14.27
N VAL A 14 -22.89 13.81 13.36
CA VAL A 14 -22.47 13.74 11.96
C VAL A 14 -20.96 13.87 11.81
N MET A 15 -20.32 14.77 12.55
CA MET A 15 -18.86 14.91 12.59
C MET A 15 -18.19 13.64 13.15
N GLY A 16 -18.73 13.06 14.23
CA GLY A 16 -18.22 11.82 14.82
C GLY A 16 -18.36 10.63 13.88
N CYS A 17 -19.52 10.44 13.25
CA CYS A 17 -19.75 9.40 12.25
C CYS A 17 -18.86 9.61 11.03
N SER A 18 -18.77 10.84 10.51
CA SER A 18 -17.89 11.18 9.39
C SER A 18 -16.42 10.94 9.72
N TYR A 19 -15.99 11.22 10.95
CA TYR A 19 -14.63 10.94 11.42
C TYR A 19 -14.36 9.45 11.56
N LEU A 20 -15.32 8.66 12.03
CA LEU A 20 -15.17 7.19 12.13
C LEU A 20 -15.13 6.55 10.75
N ILE A 21 -16.04 6.96 9.86
CA ILE A 21 -16.05 6.58 8.43
C ILE A 21 -14.70 6.98 7.82
N TYR A 22 -14.29 8.24 7.98
CA TYR A 22 -12.99 8.70 7.51
C TYR A 22 -11.89 7.83 8.11
N ARG A 23 -11.84 7.53 9.41
CA ARG A 23 -10.77 6.70 10.00
C ARG A 23 -10.75 5.26 9.47
N GLU A 24 -11.91 4.70 9.21
CA GLU A 24 -12.07 3.34 8.70
C GLU A 24 -11.72 3.22 7.21
N TYR A 25 -11.94 4.31 6.46
CA TYR A 25 -11.58 4.42 5.03
C TYR A 25 -10.28 5.19 4.76
N SER A 26 -9.74 5.89 5.75
CA SER A 26 -8.49 6.64 5.70
C SER A 26 -7.41 5.67 6.07
N PHE A 27 -6.51 5.51 5.14
CA PHE A 27 -5.60 4.39 5.17
C PHE A 27 -4.43 4.67 6.09
N SER A 28 -4.03 3.63 6.82
CA SER A 28 -2.91 3.73 7.76
C SER A 28 -1.62 3.35 7.06
N PRO A 29 -0.53 4.13 7.24
CA PRO A 29 0.79 3.72 6.84
C PRO A 29 1.16 2.35 7.43
N LEU A 30 2.06 1.62 6.76
CA LEU A 30 2.61 0.38 7.29
C LEU A 30 3.17 0.59 8.71
N LYS A 31 2.85 -0.35 9.60
CA LYS A 31 3.32 -0.34 10.99
C LYS A 31 4.54 -1.24 11.12
N LYS A 32 5.25 -1.14 12.25
CA LYS A 32 6.45 -1.97 12.52
C LYS A 32 6.21 -3.46 12.31
N GLY A 33 5.06 -3.97 12.76
CA GLY A 33 4.68 -5.36 12.58
C GLY A 33 4.55 -5.78 11.11
N ASP A 34 4.19 -4.86 10.22
CA ASP A 34 4.07 -5.15 8.79
C ASP A 34 5.43 -5.27 8.12
N PHE A 35 6.40 -4.41 8.49
CA PHE A 35 7.80 -4.53 8.05
C PHE A 35 8.42 -5.88 8.46
N GLN A 36 8.11 -6.36 9.66
CA GLN A 36 8.56 -7.66 10.16
C GLN A 36 7.92 -8.86 9.44
N LYS A 37 6.74 -8.68 8.84
CA LYS A 37 6.13 -9.71 7.98
C LYS A 37 6.79 -9.76 6.62
N ILE A 38 7.29 -8.63 6.11
CA ILE A 38 7.82 -8.54 4.73
C ILE A 38 9.33 -8.74 4.65
N PHE A 39 10.11 -8.52 5.70
CA PHE A 39 11.57 -8.70 5.69
C PHE A 39 12.04 -9.71 6.75
N VAL A 40 13.26 -10.25 6.58
CA VAL A 40 13.83 -11.23 7.52
C VAL A 40 14.19 -10.64 8.88
N GLU A 41 14.71 -9.40 8.91
CA GLU A 41 15.29 -8.79 10.11
C GLU A 41 14.23 -8.15 11.01
N GLN A 42 14.38 -8.29 12.34
CA GLN A 42 13.39 -7.79 13.31
C GLN A 42 13.65 -6.35 13.77
N ASN A 43 14.84 -5.81 13.51
CA ASN A 43 15.31 -4.48 13.93
C ASN A 43 15.34 -3.47 12.78
N ILE A 44 14.36 -3.55 11.88
CA ILE A 44 14.23 -2.62 10.75
C ILE A 44 13.89 -1.22 11.25
N SER A 45 14.66 -0.25 10.79
CA SER A 45 14.35 1.16 10.97
C SER A 45 13.67 1.68 9.72
N PHE A 46 12.51 2.30 9.88
CA PHE A 46 11.73 2.84 8.76
C PHE A 46 11.22 4.24 9.09
N ASN A 47 11.18 5.08 8.07
CA ASN A 47 10.50 6.37 8.10
C ASN A 47 9.68 6.52 6.82
N ASN A 48 8.44 7.00 6.95
CA ASN A 48 7.63 7.40 5.81
C ASN A 48 8.24 8.66 5.22
N SER A 49 8.85 8.55 4.04
CA SER A 49 9.47 9.67 3.34
C SER A 49 8.47 10.40 2.45
N CYS A 50 7.41 9.72 2.00
CA CYS A 50 6.33 10.32 1.24
C CYS A 50 5.05 9.47 1.31
N SER A 51 3.91 10.12 1.45
CA SER A 51 2.61 9.50 1.20
C SER A 51 1.80 10.37 0.27
N LYS A 52 1.08 9.73 -0.66
CA LYS A 52 0.07 10.40 -1.46
C LYS A 52 -1.15 9.52 -1.58
N ASP A 53 -2.21 9.97 -0.92
CA ASP A 53 -3.51 9.34 -0.95
C ASP A 53 -4.33 9.90 -2.13
N PHE A 54 -5.33 9.14 -2.61
CA PHE A 54 -6.32 9.58 -3.62
C PHE A 54 -5.73 10.00 -4.97
N LEU A 55 -4.84 9.20 -5.54
CA LEU A 55 -4.22 9.48 -6.84
C LEU A 55 -5.14 9.33 -8.05
N GLY A 56 -6.33 8.77 -7.86
CA GLY A 56 -7.40 8.78 -8.83
C GLY A 56 -8.65 8.12 -8.26
N ILE A 57 -9.81 8.60 -8.69
CA ILE A 57 -11.07 7.83 -8.67
C ILE A 57 -11.11 7.16 -10.04
N SER A 58 -10.87 5.84 -10.11
CA SER A 58 -11.22 5.11 -11.34
C SER A 58 -12.75 5.13 -11.50
N SER A 59 -13.26 4.94 -12.71
CA SER A 59 -14.71 4.96 -13.00
C SER A 59 -15.55 3.96 -12.18
N GLY A 60 -14.91 3.10 -11.37
CA GLY A 60 -15.53 2.16 -10.44
C GLY A 60 -15.42 2.54 -8.95
N SER A 61 -15.13 3.81 -8.60
CA SER A 61 -14.99 4.24 -7.19
C SER A 61 -13.88 3.52 -6.44
N GLU A 62 -12.68 3.40 -7.03
CA GLU A 62 -11.55 2.75 -6.35
C GLU A 62 -10.60 3.78 -5.75
N LEU A 63 -10.09 3.49 -4.55
CA LEU A 63 -9.06 4.27 -3.89
C LEU A 63 -7.69 3.72 -4.24
N PHE A 64 -6.84 4.60 -4.77
CA PHE A 64 -5.47 4.30 -5.13
C PHE A 64 -4.51 5.21 -4.35
N GLU A 65 -3.54 4.58 -3.71
CA GLU A 65 -2.61 5.26 -2.81
C GLU A 65 -1.21 4.71 -2.94
N ILE A 66 -0.25 5.59 -2.65
CA ILE A 66 1.15 5.24 -2.68
C ILE A 66 1.89 5.79 -1.47
N TYR A 67 2.83 4.99 -0.98
CA TYR A 67 3.71 5.31 0.13
C TYR A 67 5.14 4.97 -0.25
N LEU A 68 6.06 5.87 0.08
CA LEU A 68 7.50 5.64 0.00
C LEU A 68 8.05 5.60 1.43
N TYR A 69 8.78 4.55 1.74
CA TYR A 69 9.48 4.40 3.01
C TYR A 69 10.98 4.31 2.79
N ASN A 70 11.74 5.00 3.61
CA ASN A 70 13.18 4.72 3.75
C ASN A 70 13.33 3.58 4.75
N VAL A 71 13.94 2.46 4.35
CA VAL A 71 13.99 1.21 5.12
C VAL A 71 15.44 0.75 5.29
N LYS A 72 16.02 0.99 6.47
CA LYS A 72 17.37 0.55 6.81
C LYS A 72 17.34 -0.83 7.46
N GLY A 73 18.21 -1.73 7.00
CA GLY A 73 18.29 -3.11 7.49
C GLY A 73 17.22 -4.05 6.91
N GLY A 74 16.62 -3.70 5.77
CA GLY A 74 15.70 -4.60 5.07
C GLY A 74 16.46 -5.75 4.40
N ILE A 75 16.35 -6.97 4.92
CA ILE A 75 16.92 -8.17 4.29
C ILE A 75 15.84 -8.92 3.52
N ILE A 76 16.08 -9.10 2.22
CA ILE A 76 15.21 -9.86 1.31
C ILE A 76 15.50 -11.35 1.40
N SER A 77 14.44 -12.16 1.37
CA SER A 77 14.52 -13.62 1.26
C SER A 77 13.35 -14.14 0.43
N LYS A 78 13.59 -15.21 -0.34
CA LYS A 78 12.57 -15.91 -1.13
C LYS A 78 11.48 -16.56 -0.26
N GLU A 79 11.73 -16.75 1.03
CA GLU A 79 10.70 -17.24 1.97
C GLU A 79 9.71 -16.16 2.42
N PHE A 80 10.05 -14.89 2.20
CA PHE A 80 9.27 -13.72 2.60
C PHE A 80 8.47 -13.14 1.41
N PRO A 81 7.34 -12.46 1.67
CA PRO A 81 6.82 -12.09 2.99
C PRO A 81 6.10 -13.27 3.68
N LYS A 82 6.16 -13.34 5.02
CA LYS A 82 5.45 -14.33 5.86
C LYS A 82 4.21 -13.65 6.45
N ILE A 83 3.12 -13.68 5.68
CA ILE A 83 1.88 -12.95 5.98
C ILE A 83 0.78 -13.96 6.33
N THR A 84 0.23 -13.84 7.54
CA THR A 84 -0.98 -14.54 7.99
C THR A 84 -2.19 -13.60 8.05
N GLU A 85 -1.93 -12.30 8.17
CA GLU A 85 -2.92 -11.23 8.16
C GLU A 85 -2.31 -9.99 7.49
N TRP A 86 -3.08 -9.34 6.62
CA TRP A 86 -2.72 -8.07 5.98
C TRP A 86 -3.90 -7.10 6.09
N GLU A 87 -3.64 -5.88 6.57
CA GLU A 87 -4.66 -4.81 6.63
C GLU A 87 -5.95 -5.24 7.37
N HIS A 88 -5.78 -5.93 8.50
CA HIS A 88 -6.87 -6.45 9.34
C HIS A 88 -7.71 -7.56 8.70
N LYS A 89 -7.18 -8.20 7.65
CA LYS A 89 -7.80 -9.34 6.97
C LYS A 89 -6.91 -10.57 7.04
N GLU A 90 -7.48 -11.68 7.46
CA GLU A 90 -6.80 -12.98 7.44
C GLU A 90 -6.50 -13.43 6.01
N ILE A 91 -5.32 -14.01 5.82
CA ILE A 91 -4.91 -14.60 4.55
C ILE A 91 -5.55 -15.99 4.44
N THR A 92 -6.56 -16.09 3.57
CA THR A 92 -7.21 -17.35 3.23
C THR A 92 -6.57 -17.99 2.00
N ASP A 93 -6.98 -19.22 1.67
CA ASP A 93 -6.56 -19.97 0.47
C ASP A 93 -6.87 -19.25 -0.86
N LYS A 94 -7.83 -18.30 -0.85
CA LYS A 94 -8.18 -17.48 -2.00
C LYS A 94 -7.25 -16.29 -2.24
N VAL A 95 -6.46 -15.92 -1.23
CA VAL A 95 -5.56 -14.76 -1.30
C VAL A 95 -4.22 -15.19 -1.86
N VAL A 96 -3.75 -14.51 -2.90
CA VAL A 96 -2.46 -14.81 -3.52
C VAL A 96 -1.39 -13.90 -2.92
N VAL A 97 -0.42 -14.49 -2.23
CA VAL A 97 0.75 -13.79 -1.69
C VAL A 97 1.97 -14.12 -2.53
N GLY A 98 2.45 -13.14 -3.29
CA GLY A 98 3.70 -13.23 -4.02
C GLY A 98 4.89 -13.08 -3.09
N LYS A 99 5.81 -14.05 -3.10
CA LYS A 99 7.12 -13.92 -2.44
C LYS A 99 7.99 -12.90 -3.15
N TRP A 100 9.04 -12.43 -2.48
CA TRP A 100 10.02 -11.55 -3.11
C TRP A 100 10.62 -12.20 -4.36
N LYS A 101 10.46 -11.49 -5.48
CA LYS A 101 11.00 -11.83 -6.79
C LYS A 101 11.88 -10.68 -7.28
N ASN A 102 12.93 -11.00 -8.01
CA ASN A 102 13.73 -9.98 -8.67
C ASN A 102 12.90 -9.27 -9.74
N CYS A 103 13.09 -7.97 -9.86
CA CYS A 103 12.71 -7.22 -11.04
C CYS A 103 13.53 -7.67 -12.27
N PRO A 104 13.09 -7.34 -13.50
CA PRO A 104 11.81 -6.74 -13.85
C PRO A 104 10.61 -7.63 -13.51
N ILE A 105 9.43 -7.02 -13.33
CA ILE A 105 8.21 -7.76 -13.00
C ILE A 105 7.87 -8.77 -14.12
N ASP A 106 7.57 -10.01 -13.73
CA ASP A 106 7.13 -11.05 -14.65
C ASP A 106 5.82 -10.70 -15.39
N SER A 107 5.64 -11.25 -16.59
CA SER A 107 4.51 -10.91 -17.46
C SER A 107 3.15 -11.17 -16.82
N GLN A 108 3.02 -12.23 -16.02
CA GLN A 108 1.77 -12.58 -15.35
C GLN A 108 1.42 -11.53 -14.28
N THR A 109 2.40 -11.18 -13.44
CA THR A 109 2.22 -10.16 -12.41
C THR A 109 1.96 -8.78 -13.02
N MET A 110 2.62 -8.44 -14.14
CA MET A 110 2.36 -7.20 -14.86
C MET A 110 0.93 -7.09 -15.40
N VAL A 111 0.35 -8.21 -15.86
CA VAL A 111 -1.07 -8.24 -16.28
C VAL A 111 -1.97 -8.07 -15.07
N LEU A 112 -1.71 -8.80 -13.99
CA LEU A 112 -2.51 -8.77 -12.77
C LEU A 112 -2.55 -7.37 -12.13
N TYR A 113 -1.42 -6.68 -12.12
CA TYR A 113 -1.28 -5.35 -11.53
C TYR A 113 -1.29 -4.23 -12.58
N LYS A 114 -1.75 -4.47 -13.82
CA LYS A 114 -1.75 -3.48 -14.89
C LYS A 114 -2.43 -2.18 -14.49
N PHE A 115 -3.57 -2.26 -13.80
CA PHE A 115 -4.26 -1.08 -13.29
C PHE A 115 -3.40 -0.35 -12.26
N ALA A 116 -2.92 -1.05 -11.22
CA ALA A 116 -2.12 -0.43 -10.18
C ALA A 116 -0.83 0.20 -10.72
N LEU A 117 -0.20 -0.40 -11.73
CA LEU A 117 1.09 0.01 -12.24
C LEU A 117 1.02 0.96 -13.44
N LYS A 118 -0.11 1.04 -14.15
CA LYS A 118 -0.26 1.89 -15.35
C LYS A 118 -1.35 2.95 -15.27
N ALA A 119 -2.28 2.85 -14.31
CA ALA A 119 -3.35 3.84 -14.19
C ALA A 119 -2.86 5.20 -13.69
N ASN A 120 -1.66 5.25 -13.10
CA ASN A 120 -1.12 6.47 -12.52
C ASN A 120 0.13 6.91 -13.27
N ASP A 121 0.19 8.20 -13.57
CA ASP A 121 1.39 8.87 -14.04
C ASP A 121 2.32 9.09 -12.83
N PHE A 122 3.03 8.02 -12.42
CA PHE A 122 3.95 8.06 -11.29
C PHE A 122 5.05 9.10 -11.47
N ASP A 123 5.41 9.41 -12.72
CA ASP A 123 6.43 10.41 -13.06
C ASP A 123 6.02 11.82 -12.63
N LYS A 124 4.71 12.11 -12.58
CA LYS A 124 4.17 13.37 -12.04
C LYS A 124 4.12 13.43 -10.52
N VAL A 125 4.28 12.30 -9.84
CA VAL A 125 4.34 12.26 -8.38
C VAL A 125 5.78 12.41 -7.94
N LYS A 126 6.16 13.57 -7.43
CA LYS A 126 7.56 13.95 -7.14
C LYS A 126 8.36 12.89 -6.38
N CYS A 127 7.74 12.17 -5.43
CA CYS A 127 8.40 11.14 -4.64
C CYS A 127 8.30 9.72 -5.23
N PHE A 128 7.60 9.53 -6.34
CA PHE A 128 7.43 8.25 -7.04
C PHE A 128 7.95 8.29 -8.48
N ASN A 129 8.57 9.40 -8.89
CA ASN A 129 9.08 9.61 -10.24
C ASN A 129 10.19 8.62 -10.64
N SER A 130 10.88 8.02 -9.67
CA SER A 130 11.86 6.96 -9.91
C SER A 130 11.22 5.57 -10.06
N PHE A 131 9.95 5.38 -9.69
CA PHE A 131 9.31 4.06 -9.62
C PHE A 131 9.41 3.28 -10.93
N ASN A 132 9.12 3.95 -12.06
CA ASN A 132 9.17 3.34 -13.39
C ASN A 132 10.59 2.87 -13.79
N LYS A 133 11.63 3.49 -13.25
CA LYS A 133 13.01 3.05 -13.41
C LYS A 133 13.31 1.89 -12.46
N GLU A 134 12.91 2.01 -11.20
CA GLU A 134 13.21 1.02 -10.16
C GLU A 134 12.55 -0.34 -10.44
N VAL A 135 11.37 -0.35 -11.06
CA VAL A 135 10.66 -1.58 -11.42
C VAL A 135 11.35 -2.38 -12.54
N LEU A 136 12.23 -1.74 -13.31
CA LEU A 136 13.01 -2.36 -14.39
C LEU A 136 14.42 -2.77 -13.93
N ASN A 137 14.84 -2.36 -12.73
CA ASN A 137 16.18 -2.62 -12.23
C ASN A 137 16.29 -4.05 -11.65
N PRO A 138 17.15 -4.93 -12.20
CA PRO A 138 17.24 -6.32 -11.76
C PRO A 138 17.81 -6.52 -10.34
N THR A 139 18.43 -5.49 -9.74
CA THR A 139 18.92 -5.54 -8.36
C THR A 139 17.79 -5.32 -7.33
N ASN A 140 16.62 -4.88 -7.78
CA ASN A 140 15.45 -4.62 -6.95
C ASN A 140 14.54 -5.83 -6.87
N TYR A 141 13.65 -5.80 -5.88
CA TYR A 141 12.73 -6.89 -5.59
C TYR A 141 11.30 -6.40 -5.48
N TYR A 142 10.35 -7.19 -5.93
CA TYR A 142 8.94 -6.94 -5.71
C TYR A 142 8.25 -8.12 -5.04
N CYS A 143 7.21 -7.82 -4.28
CA CYS A 143 6.27 -8.79 -3.75
C CYS A 143 4.86 -8.18 -3.75
N PHE A 144 3.86 -8.99 -3.46
CA PHE A 144 2.49 -8.52 -3.55
C PHE A 144 1.51 -9.35 -2.71
N VAL A 145 0.38 -8.74 -2.38
CA VAL A 145 -0.78 -9.41 -1.79
C VAL A 145 -1.99 -9.09 -2.64
N HIS A 146 -2.63 -10.10 -3.19
CA HIS A 146 -3.79 -9.97 -4.06
C HIS A 146 -4.97 -10.68 -3.41
N PHE A 147 -5.96 -9.90 -2.96
CA PHE A 147 -7.21 -10.46 -2.44
C PHE A 147 -8.22 -10.71 -3.56
N ASN A 148 -8.36 -9.74 -4.48
CA ASN A 148 -9.22 -9.81 -5.66
C ASN A 148 -8.92 -8.65 -6.62
N ASP A 149 -9.74 -8.46 -7.65
CA ASP A 149 -9.58 -7.40 -8.65
C ASP A 149 -9.76 -5.98 -8.10
N LEU A 150 -10.43 -5.83 -6.97
CA LEU A 150 -10.69 -4.55 -6.31
C LEU A 150 -9.76 -4.29 -5.13
N GLU A 151 -9.08 -5.30 -4.59
CA GLU A 151 -8.22 -5.16 -3.41
C GLU A 151 -6.86 -5.82 -3.62
N GLN A 152 -5.85 -4.97 -3.82
CA GLN A 152 -4.53 -5.36 -4.26
C GLN A 152 -3.46 -4.49 -3.62
N TYR A 153 -2.36 -5.11 -3.25
CA TYR A 153 -1.20 -4.50 -2.63
C TYR A 153 0.05 -4.91 -3.38
N PHE A 154 0.87 -3.93 -3.75
CA PHE A 154 2.11 -4.14 -4.47
C PHE A 154 3.25 -3.46 -3.73
N LEU A 155 4.35 -4.17 -3.53
CA LEU A 155 5.53 -3.67 -2.85
C LEU A 155 6.74 -3.82 -3.77
N LEU A 156 7.53 -2.76 -3.89
CA LEU A 156 8.80 -2.75 -4.60
C LEU A 156 9.87 -2.23 -3.64
N TYR A 157 10.90 -3.03 -3.41
CA TYR A 157 12.05 -2.66 -2.61
C TYR A 157 13.24 -2.35 -3.53
N CYS A 158 13.69 -1.10 -3.48
CA CYS A 158 14.93 -0.65 -4.09
C CYS A 158 16.09 -0.97 -3.14
N THR A 159 16.94 -1.92 -3.53
CA THR A 159 18.03 -2.41 -2.69
C THR A 159 19.10 -1.33 -2.48
N ASP A 160 19.44 -0.61 -3.55
CA ASP A 160 20.54 0.37 -3.55
C ASP A 160 20.17 1.64 -2.78
N CYS A 161 18.95 2.14 -2.96
CA CYS A 161 18.45 3.33 -2.26
C CYS A 161 17.86 3.01 -0.89
N GLN A 162 17.67 1.73 -0.56
CA GLN A 162 17.00 1.28 0.67
C GLN A 162 15.59 1.86 0.81
N GLU A 163 14.84 1.89 -0.29
CA GLU A 163 13.50 2.47 -0.35
C GLU A 163 12.45 1.39 -0.62
N LEU A 164 11.33 1.45 0.09
CA LEU A 164 10.17 0.59 -0.14
C LEU A 164 9.03 1.44 -0.70
N TYR A 165 8.68 1.18 -1.95
CA TYR A 165 7.48 1.66 -2.60
C TYR A 165 6.34 0.71 -2.24
N TYR A 166 5.28 1.25 -1.64
CA TYR A 166 4.06 0.52 -1.31
C TYR A 166 2.91 1.15 -2.06
N ILE A 167 2.28 0.35 -2.92
CA ILE A 167 1.15 0.73 -3.74
C ILE A 167 -0.07 -0.05 -3.27
N ARG A 168 -1.16 0.67 -3.05
CA ARG A 168 -2.42 0.12 -2.57
C ARG A 168 -3.55 0.47 -3.51
N ARG A 169 -4.39 -0.52 -3.82
CA ARG A 169 -5.67 -0.36 -4.51
C ARG A 169 -6.77 -1.02 -3.68
N LYS A 170 -7.85 -0.27 -3.38
CA LYS A 170 -9.03 -0.78 -2.70
C LYS A 170 -10.30 -0.17 -3.31
N GLY A 171 -11.13 -1.00 -3.93
CA GLY A 171 -12.47 -0.64 -4.40
C GLY A 171 -13.52 -0.71 -3.32
N PHE A 172 -14.63 0.00 -3.53
CA PHE A 172 -15.87 -0.07 -2.74
C PHE A 172 -16.91 -0.98 -3.41
#